data_AF-A0A354UYP5-F1
#
_entry.id   AF-A0A354UYP5-F1
#
_cell.length_a   1.000
_cell.length_b   1.000
_cell.length_c   1.000
_cell.angle_alpha   90.00
_cell.angle_beta   90.00
_cell.angle_gamma   90.00
#
_symmetry.space_group_name_H-M   'P 1'
#
loop_
_entity.id
_entity.type
_entity.pdbx_description
1 polymer ?
#
loop_
_entity_poly.entity_id
_entity_poly.type
_entity_poly.pdbx_seq_one_letter_code
_entity_poly.pdbx_strand_id
1 'polypeptide(L)'
;MATSNTPMADTGERIFIGKGEQPAWLTLGLANRHGLVTGATGTGKTVSLQVMAEGFARAGVPVFAADIKGDLSGISEVGEPRDAILKRASGMGIGFQPDRFSTVFWDV
;
A
#
# COMPACT_ATOMS: atom_id res chain seq x y z
N MET A 1 12.24 1.01 -18.80
CA MET A 1 13.44 1.14 -17.94
C MET A 1 13.17 2.27 -16.95
N ALA A 2 12.82 1.95 -15.71
CA ALA A 2 12.61 2.95 -14.67
C ALA A 2 13.95 3.27 -14.01
N THR A 3 14.46 4.48 -14.21
CA THR A 3 15.59 5.03 -13.46
C THR A 3 15.09 6.25 -12.69
N SER A 4 14.32 6.02 -11.62
CA SER A 4 14.14 7.03 -10.58
C SER A 4 14.96 6.58 -9.37
N ASN A 5 16.05 7.32 -9.11
CA ASN A 5 17.02 7.03 -8.06
C ASN A 5 16.49 7.40 -6.66
N THR A 6 15.17 7.30 -6.45
CA THR A 6 14.51 7.53 -5.17
C THR A 6 14.15 6.16 -4.61
N PRO A 7 14.61 5.79 -3.40
CA PRO A 7 14.35 4.47 -2.87
C PRO A 7 12.84 4.23 -2.80
N MET A 8 12.41 3.10 -3.37
CA MET A 8 11.10 2.52 -3.05
C MET A 8 11.01 2.44 -1.52
N ALA A 9 9.87 2.86 -0.95
CA ALA A 9 9.76 2.96 0.50
C ALA A 9 9.85 1.59 1.20
N ASP A 10 9.50 0.53 0.47
CA ASP A 10 9.61 -0.85 0.91
C ASP A 10 11.04 -1.39 0.77
N THR A 11 11.35 -2.36 1.62
CA THR A 11 12.62 -3.09 1.61
C THR A 11 12.34 -4.59 1.60
N GLY A 12 13.36 -5.43 1.39
CA GLY A 12 13.20 -6.89 1.42
C GLY A 12 12.72 -7.45 2.77
N GLU A 13 12.77 -6.68 3.85
CA GLU A 13 12.41 -7.12 5.21
C GLU A 13 11.20 -6.38 5.79
N ARG A 14 10.77 -5.28 5.18
CA ARG A 14 9.81 -4.33 5.79
C ARG A 14 9.00 -3.59 4.73
N ILE A 15 7.71 -3.42 5.00
CA ILE A 15 6.77 -2.61 4.22
C ILE A 15 6.65 -1.22 4.87
N PHE A 16 6.72 -0.15 4.09
CA PHE A 16 6.44 1.19 4.58
C PHE A 16 4.93 1.42 4.71
N ILE A 17 4.48 1.83 5.90
CA ILE A 17 3.05 2.03 6.19
C ILE A 17 2.67 3.52 6.17
N GLY A 18 3.61 4.40 6.50
CA GLY A 18 3.36 5.84 6.54
C GLY A 18 4.42 6.59 7.33
N LYS A 19 4.19 7.89 7.50
CA LYS A 19 5.10 8.79 8.23
C LYS A 19 4.30 9.74 9.11
N GLY A 20 4.61 9.74 10.40
CA GLY A 20 4.22 10.78 11.36
C GLY A 20 5.41 11.70 11.63
N GLU A 21 5.75 11.93 12.90
CA GLU A 21 7.05 12.52 13.26
C GLU A 21 8.22 11.67 12.77
N GLN A 22 8.05 10.34 12.86
CA GLN A 22 8.96 9.35 12.34
C GLN A 22 8.28 8.49 11.28
N PRO A 23 9.04 7.97 10.30
CA PRO A 23 8.55 6.94 9.39
C PRO A 23 8.22 5.65 10.14
N ALA A 24 7.18 4.95 9.67
CA ALA A 24 6.66 3.73 10.26
C ALA A 24 6.67 2.59 9.24
N TRP A 25 7.18 1.44 9.67
CA TRP A 25 7.28 0.23 8.86
C TRP A 25 6.66 -0.97 9.56
N LEU A 26 6.09 -1.87 8.77
CA LEU A 26 5.71 -3.22 9.18
C LEU A 26 6.86 -4.17 8.84
N THR A 27 7.48 -4.78 9.85
CA THR A 27 8.50 -5.82 9.64
C THR A 27 7.83 -7.10 9.17
N LEU A 28 8.22 -7.62 8.01
CA LEU A 28 7.59 -8.78 7.37
C LEU A 28 7.63 -10.03 8.27
N GLY A 29 8.76 -10.27 8.95
CA GLY A 29 8.90 -11.38 9.90
C GLY A 29 7.97 -11.29 11.13
N LEU A 30 7.34 -10.14 11.36
CA LEU A 30 6.37 -9.91 12.44
C LEU A 30 4.94 -9.70 11.94
N ALA A 31 4.72 -9.77 10.62
CA ALA A 31 3.41 -9.54 9.99
C ALA A 31 2.41 -10.68 10.20
N ASN A 32 2.82 -11.77 10.85
CA ASN A 32 1.96 -12.88 11.28
C ASN A 32 1.14 -12.56 12.54
N ARG A 33 1.30 -11.37 13.12
CA ARG A 33 0.49 -10.89 14.25
C ARG A 33 -0.75 -10.17 13.73
N HIS A 34 -1.90 -10.42 14.35
CA HIS A 34 -3.13 -9.69 14.01
C HIS A 34 -2.97 -8.19 14.26
N GLY A 35 -3.48 -7.39 13.34
CA GLY A 35 -3.52 -5.94 13.42
C GLY A 35 -4.94 -5.41 13.24
N LEU A 36 -5.15 -4.16 13.63
CA LEU A 36 -6.42 -3.46 13.49
C LEU A 36 -6.21 -2.11 12.80
N VAL A 37 -6.82 -1.93 11.63
CA VAL A 37 -6.94 -0.61 10.98
C VAL A 37 -8.31 -0.04 11.34
N THR A 38 -8.33 1.03 12.13
CA THR A 38 -9.55 1.70 12.59
C THR A 38 -9.49 3.20 12.34
N GLY A 39 -10.65 3.85 12.27
CA GLY A 39 -10.77 5.29 12.01
C GLY A 39 -12.14 5.67 11.47
N ALA A 40 -12.45 6.97 11.44
CA ALA A 40 -13.70 7.48 10.90
C ALA A 40 -13.77 7.38 9.35
N THR A 41 -14.90 7.74 8.76
CA THR A 41 -15.02 7.86 7.31
C THR A 41 -14.09 8.97 6.80
N GLY A 42 -13.40 8.72 5.68
CA GLY A 42 -12.47 9.70 5.10
C GLY A 42 -11.08 9.76 5.75
N THR A 43 -10.79 8.97 6.78
CA THR A 43 -9.46 8.97 7.45
C THR A 43 -8.45 8.00 6.83
N GLY A 44 -8.71 7.51 5.61
CA GLY A 44 -7.74 6.72 4.85
C GLY A 44 -7.68 5.22 5.19
N LYS A 45 -8.68 4.63 5.87
CA LYS A 45 -8.70 3.18 6.16
C LYS A 45 -8.46 2.31 4.92
N THR A 46 -9.20 2.56 3.83
CA THR A 46 -9.04 1.83 2.57
C THR A 46 -7.64 2.03 1.99
N VAL A 47 -7.14 3.26 1.97
CA VAL A 47 -5.78 3.56 1.46
C VAL A 47 -4.72 2.82 2.27
N SER A 48 -4.86 2.75 3.60
CA SER A 48 -3.96 1.98 4.45
C SER A 48 -3.99 0.48 4.11
N LEU A 49 -5.18 -0.10 3.88
CA LEU A 49 -5.30 -1.50 3.48
C LEU A 49 -4.71 -1.75 2.08
N GLN A 50 -4.90 -0.84 1.13
CA GLN A 50 -4.28 -0.91 -0.20
C GLN A 50 -2.75 -0.88 -0.09
N VAL A 51 -2.18 0.11 0.62
CA VAL A 51 -0.71 0.21 0.82
C VAL A 51 -0.14 -1.08 1.43
N MET A 52 -0.83 -1.66 2.42
CA MET A 52 -0.43 -2.94 3.00
C MET A 52 -0.52 -4.08 1.99
N ALA A 53 -1.62 -4.19 1.25
CA ALA A 53 -1.84 -5.25 0.27
C ALA A 53 -0.79 -5.21 -0.85
N GLU A 54 -0.52 -4.03 -1.40
CA GLU A 54 0.51 -3.79 -2.41
C GLU A 54 1.92 -4.12 -1.87
N GLY A 55 2.22 -3.70 -0.63
CA GLY A 55 3.50 -4.00 0.01
C GLY A 55 3.74 -5.49 0.21
N PHE A 56 2.71 -6.23 0.64
CA PHE A 56 2.78 -7.69 0.72
C PHE A 56 2.95 -8.33 -0.65
N ALA A 57 2.21 -7.87 -1.66
CA ALA A 57 2.35 -8.37 -3.02
C ALA A 57 3.76 -8.14 -3.59
N ARG A 58 4.36 -6.96 -3.36
CA ARG A 58 5.77 -6.67 -3.72
C ARG A 58 6.77 -7.57 -2.99
N ALA A 59 6.46 -7.96 -1.76
CA ALA A 59 7.25 -8.92 -0.98
C ALA A 59 7.01 -10.39 -1.39
N GLY A 60 6.15 -10.65 -2.39
CA GLY A 60 5.81 -12.01 -2.82
C GLY A 60 4.85 -12.75 -1.88
N VAL A 61 4.16 -12.01 -0.99
CA VAL A 61 3.19 -12.56 -0.05
C VAL A 61 1.78 -12.41 -0.63
N PRO A 62 1.02 -13.50 -0.82
CA PRO A 62 -0.36 -13.41 -1.31
C PRO A 62 -1.27 -12.79 -0.26
N VAL A 63 -2.17 -11.92 -0.70
CA VAL A 63 -3.15 -11.23 0.15
C VAL A 63 -4.54 -11.72 -0.21
N PHE A 64 -5.24 -12.27 0.78
CA PHE A 64 -6.66 -12.57 0.70
C PHE A 64 -7.43 -11.52 1.50
N ALA A 65 -8.41 -10.88 0.87
CA ALA A 65 -9.17 -9.81 1.48
C ALA A 65 -10.64 -9.83 1.06
N ALA A 66 -11.53 -9.60 2.01
CA ALA A 66 -12.93 -9.35 1.74
C ALA A 66 -13.12 -7.87 1.40
N ASP A 67 -13.61 -7.59 0.19
CA ASP A 67 -13.85 -6.22 -0.28
C ASP A 67 -15.34 -5.92 -0.39
N ILE A 68 -15.96 -5.62 0.75
CA ILE A 68 -17.41 -5.35 0.84
C ILE A 68 -17.81 -4.10 0.04
N LYS A 69 -16.92 -3.11 -0.08
CA LYS A 69 -17.22 -1.83 -0.73
C LYS A 69 -16.75 -1.76 -2.19
N GLY A 70 -15.88 -2.67 -2.62
CA GLY A 70 -15.24 -2.61 -3.93
C GLY A 70 -14.13 -1.57 -4.01
N ASP A 71 -13.65 -1.07 -2.86
CA ASP A 71 -12.63 -0.04 -2.84
C ASP A 71 -11.21 -0.65 -2.82
N LEU A 72 -11.04 -1.88 -2.34
CA LEU A 72 -9.73 -2.55 -2.29
C LEU A 72 -9.35 -3.16 -3.65
N SER A 73 -10.32 -3.63 -4.42
CA SER A 73 -10.16 -4.21 -5.76
C SER A 73 -9.50 -3.28 -6.77
N GLY A 74 -9.48 -1.97 -6.50
CA GLY A 74 -8.82 -0.96 -7.32
C GLY A 74 -7.33 -1.21 -7.55
N ILE A 75 -6.65 -1.99 -6.69
CA ILE A 75 -5.22 -2.34 -6.85
C ILE A 75 -4.93 -3.19 -8.11
N SER A 76 -5.97 -3.75 -8.73
CA SER A 76 -5.85 -4.55 -9.97
C SER A 76 -5.53 -3.72 -11.22
N GLU A 77 -5.79 -2.41 -11.15
CA GLU A 77 -5.63 -1.47 -12.25
C GLU A 77 -4.53 -0.45 -11.95
N VAL A 78 -3.87 0.05 -13.01
CA VAL A 78 -2.91 1.14 -12.85
C VAL A 78 -3.68 2.41 -12.51
N GLY A 79 -3.44 2.94 -11.30
CA GLY A 79 -4.09 4.17 -10.85
C GLY A 79 -3.64 5.41 -11.64
N GLU A 80 -4.47 6.44 -11.65
CA GLU A 80 -4.09 7.74 -12.20
C GLU A 80 -3.18 8.52 -11.22
N PRO A 81 -2.10 9.16 -11.69
CA PRO A 81 -1.23 9.97 -10.86
C PRO A 81 -1.92 11.28 -10.46
N ARG A 82 -2.64 11.27 -9.33
CA ARG A 82 -3.33 12.46 -8.81
C ARG A 82 -2.36 13.37 -8.04
N ASP A 83 -2.44 14.67 -8.28
CA ASP A 83 -1.61 15.70 -7.65
C ASP A 83 -1.56 15.60 -6.12
N ALA A 84 -2.70 15.33 -5.48
CA ALA A 84 -2.78 15.21 -4.03
C ALA A 84 -1.93 14.03 -3.50
N ILE A 85 -1.90 12.91 -4.23
CA ILE A 85 -1.12 11.71 -3.88
C ILE A 85 0.36 11.97 -4.13
N LEU A 86 0.70 12.52 -5.29
CA LEU A 86 2.08 12.86 -5.65
C LEU A 86 2.71 13.85 -4.68
N LYS A 87 1.98 14.92 -4.30
CA LYS A 87 2.43 15.90 -3.31
C LYS A 87 2.64 15.25 -1.94
N ARG A 88 1.72 14.37 -1.51
CA ARG A 88 1.84 13.64 -0.24
C ARG A 88 3.05 12.72 -0.24
N ALA A 89 3.26 11.94 -1.30
CA ALA A 89 4.41 11.05 -1.44
C ALA A 89 5.74 11.83 -1.46
N SER A 90 5.81 12.92 -2.22
CA SER A 90 6.97 13.81 -2.26
C SER A 90 7.26 14.43 -0.90
N GLY A 91 6.23 14.89 -0.16
CA GLY A 91 6.38 15.38 1.21
C GLY A 91 6.89 14.32 2.21
N MET A 92 6.71 13.03 1.91
CA MET A 92 7.30 11.93 2.67
C MET A 92 8.70 11.53 2.18
N GLY A 93 9.17 12.07 1.05
CA GLY A 93 10.44 11.70 0.41
C GLY A 93 10.36 10.41 -0.41
N ILE A 94 9.16 10.04 -0.89
CA ILE A 94 8.88 8.77 -1.56
C ILE A 94 8.67 9.01 -3.05
N GLY A 95 9.37 8.25 -3.89
CA GLY A 95 9.09 8.16 -5.32
C GLY A 95 7.86 7.29 -5.57
N PHE A 96 6.67 7.88 -5.51
CA PHE A 96 5.44 7.16 -5.82
C PHE A 96 5.22 7.08 -7.33
N GLN A 97 4.99 5.87 -7.83
CA GLN A 97 4.47 5.62 -9.17
C GLN A 97 3.24 4.72 -9.05
N PRO A 98 2.13 5.05 -9.72
CA PRO A 98 1.00 4.15 -9.80
C PRO A 98 1.42 2.83 -10.45
N ASP A 99 0.91 1.73 -9.90
CA ASP A 99 1.24 0.38 -10.34
C ASP A 99 -0.02 -0.49 -10.35
N ARG A 100 0.09 -1.72 -10.84
CA ARG A 100 -0.98 -2.71 -10.83
C ARG A 100 -0.51 -4.02 -10.20
N PHE A 101 -1.42 -4.70 -9.51
CA PHE A 101 -1.13 -5.95 -8.83
C PHE A 101 -1.97 -7.11 -9.38
N SER A 102 -1.34 -8.28 -9.49
CA SER A 102 -2.03 -9.49 -9.93
C SER A 102 -3.14 -9.82 -8.93
N THR A 103 -4.38 -9.76 -9.40
CA THR A 103 -5.58 -9.88 -8.58
C THR A 103 -6.50 -10.92 -9.19
N VAL A 104 -7.04 -11.82 -8.38
CA VAL A 104 -8.10 -12.76 -8.78
C VAL A 104 -9.34 -12.41 -7.98
N PHE A 105 -10.45 -12.14 -8.66
CA PHE A 105 -11.74 -11.92 -8.01
C PHE A 105 -12.44 -13.25 -7.78
N TRP A 106 -12.84 -13.47 -6.53
CA TRP A 106 -13.59 -14.64 -6.10
C TRP A 106 -14.97 -14.15 -5.72
N ASP A 107 -16.01 -14.66 -6.39
CA ASP A 107 -17.37 -14.61 -5.84
C ASP A 107 -17.66 -15.91 -5.09
N VAL A 108 -18.68 -15.87 -4.22
CA VAL A 108 -19.23 -17.03 -3.52
C VAL A 108 -20.70 -17.10 -3.85
#